data_AF-A0A9P0MT74-F1
#
_entry.id   AF-A0A9P0MT74-F1
#
_cell.length_a   1.000
_cell.length_b   1.000
_cell.length_c   1.000
_cell.angle_alpha   90.00
_cell.angle_beta   90.00
_cell.angle_gamma   90.00
#
_symmetry.space_group_name_H-M   'P 1'
#
loop_
_entity.id
_entity.type
_entity.pdbx_description
1 polymer ?
#
loop_
_entity_poly.entity_id
_entity_poly.type
_entity_poly.pdbx_seq_one_letter_code
_entity_poly.pdbx_strand_id
1 'polypeptide(L)'
;MVYSDDPQASYDVNSHDENPMPRYDMIDSNRHGTRCAGEVAAVANNSICSLGIAYKASVGGVRMLDGDVTDAVEARSLSLNPQHIDIYSASWGPDDDGKTVDGPGELAMRAFIEGVTRGRGGRGSIFVWASGNGGRDHDNCNCDGYTNSIWTLSISSATENGLVPWYSEACSSTLATTYSSGSTGEKQIVTTDLHHQCTSSHTGTSASAPLAAGICALALEANTQLTWRDMQHIVVATAKPANLKAPDWTVNGVGRNVSHSFGYGLMDAAAMVKLARHWPTVPEQHKCEVLAPHTDKVIPAKSYVTLELHVKECAGVNYLEHVQAKITLMSQRRGDLEIQLTSPAGTRTTLLARRPHDVSRSGFRSWPFMSVHTWGENPLGIWKLEIHNEARFLGRATLQEWALIFYGTEVPPPSYKGSYVPPPVPPPRPPPPLNLPTQPKKSKGARKNKSANATQKPGRAKKLFPTSAPSGGRKTPRPSVISARRPTISPLLTATHPIGLTILLAPPQQATKLSDWNLIFYGTETAPGYELETATPKKKEDVNTDSFNEDNSVELNSGSRWKEIAQRTGQTSQEVIRTMPEVSSGCNKPSNSCLGLSIVLIVFLLSLRNAISEQRVTRT
;
A
#
# COMPACT_ATOMS: atom_id res chain seq x y z
N MET A 1 4.32 -30.68 18.21
CA MET A 1 4.76 -29.58 17.34
C MET A 1 3.63 -28.57 17.23
N VAL A 2 3.96 -27.30 17.04
CA VAL A 2 3.02 -26.17 17.13
C VAL A 2 2.44 -25.84 15.76
N TYR A 3 3.27 -25.89 14.71
CA TYR A 3 2.93 -25.81 13.28
C TYR A 3 3.77 -26.85 12.50
N SER A 4 3.54 -26.99 11.19
CA SER A 4 4.39 -27.81 10.31
C SER A 4 5.54 -26.94 9.77
N ASP A 5 6.70 -27.05 10.40
CA ASP A 5 7.90 -26.26 10.08
C ASP A 5 8.53 -26.69 8.74
N ASP A 6 8.91 -25.71 7.91
CA ASP A 6 9.55 -25.90 6.61
C ASP A 6 10.86 -25.12 6.49
N PRO A 7 12.02 -25.81 6.51
CA PRO A 7 13.33 -25.19 6.31
C PRO A 7 13.50 -24.49 4.96
N GLN A 8 12.81 -24.91 3.89
CA GLN A 8 12.93 -24.25 2.58
C GLN A 8 12.08 -22.97 2.46
N ALA A 9 11.15 -22.75 3.39
CA ALA A 9 10.48 -21.47 3.62
C ALA A 9 11.16 -20.63 4.72
N SER A 10 12.36 -21.01 5.17
CA SER A 10 13.01 -20.42 6.34
C SER A 10 14.41 -19.89 6.06
N TYR A 11 14.78 -18.77 6.70
CA TYR A 11 16.15 -18.24 6.69
C TYR A 11 16.36 -17.13 7.74
N ASP A 12 17.55 -17.05 8.34
CA ASP A 12 17.96 -15.93 9.18
C ASP A 12 18.86 -14.96 8.40
N VAL A 13 18.29 -13.85 7.92
CA VAL A 13 19.01 -12.80 7.19
C VAL A 13 19.80 -11.88 8.14
N ASN A 14 19.42 -11.82 9.43
CA ASN A 14 20.20 -11.08 10.43
C ASN A 14 21.51 -11.85 10.77
N SER A 15 21.42 -13.14 11.10
CA SER A 15 22.58 -13.99 11.44
C SER A 15 23.33 -14.56 10.23
N HIS A 16 22.70 -14.56 9.05
CA HIS A 16 23.18 -15.18 7.80
C HIS A 16 23.26 -16.72 7.84
N ASP A 17 22.25 -17.39 8.40
CA ASP A 17 22.14 -18.85 8.45
C ASP A 17 20.71 -19.38 8.18
N GLU A 18 20.50 -20.70 8.23
CA GLU A 18 19.24 -21.35 7.84
C GLU A 18 18.17 -21.40 8.96
N ASN A 19 18.47 -20.93 10.18
CA ASN A 19 17.66 -21.16 11.38
C ASN A 19 17.00 -19.87 11.90
N PRO A 20 15.74 -19.57 11.53
CA PRO A 20 15.06 -18.31 11.89
C PRO A 20 14.56 -18.24 13.34
N MET A 21 15.10 -19.08 14.24
CA MET A 21 14.67 -19.15 15.64
C MET A 21 14.80 -17.78 16.34
N PRO A 22 13.74 -17.29 17.01
CA PRO A 22 13.75 -15.98 17.63
C PRO A 22 14.75 -15.91 18.79
N ARG A 23 15.55 -14.85 18.81
CA ARG A 23 16.41 -14.50 19.96
C ARG A 23 15.53 -14.12 21.15
N TYR A 24 15.57 -14.91 22.22
CA TYR A 24 14.87 -14.57 23.47
C TYR A 24 15.54 -13.40 24.20
N ASP A 25 14.73 -12.57 24.87
CA ASP A 25 15.18 -11.55 25.82
C ASP A 25 14.13 -11.34 26.93
N MET A 26 14.42 -10.43 27.87
CA MET A 26 13.60 -10.22 29.07
C MET A 26 12.23 -9.56 28.82
N ILE A 27 11.94 -9.13 27.60
CA ILE A 27 10.67 -8.48 27.23
C ILE A 27 9.93 -9.19 26.09
N ASP A 28 10.44 -10.35 25.65
CA ASP A 28 9.93 -11.16 24.53
C ASP A 28 9.72 -10.35 23.24
N SER A 29 10.67 -9.49 22.88
CA SER A 29 10.59 -8.60 21.71
C SER A 29 10.22 -9.36 20.42
N ASN A 30 11.02 -10.38 20.09
CA ASN A 30 10.93 -11.22 18.89
C ASN A 30 9.70 -12.13 18.79
N ARG A 31 8.66 -11.95 19.62
CA ARG A 31 7.46 -12.81 19.63
C ARG A 31 6.58 -12.70 18.38
N HIS A 32 6.71 -11.60 17.65
CA HIS A 32 5.78 -11.22 16.58
C HIS A 32 5.61 -12.32 15.51
N GLY A 33 6.71 -12.78 14.90
CA GLY A 33 6.65 -13.81 13.84
C GLY A 33 6.06 -15.14 14.31
N THR A 34 6.29 -15.54 15.57
CA THR A 34 5.71 -16.78 16.15
C THR A 34 4.20 -16.67 16.37
N ARG A 35 3.70 -15.46 16.67
CA ARG A 35 2.26 -15.21 16.79
C ARG A 35 1.57 -15.29 15.43
N CYS A 36 2.12 -14.60 14.43
CA CYS A 36 1.58 -14.62 13.07
C CYS A 36 1.63 -16.03 12.43
N ALA A 37 2.69 -16.81 12.68
CA ALA A 37 2.81 -18.19 12.20
C ALA A 37 1.68 -19.10 12.68
N GLY A 38 1.27 -18.97 13.94
CA GLY A 38 0.15 -19.74 14.51
C GLY A 38 -1.19 -19.44 13.85
N GLU A 39 -1.45 -18.19 13.47
CA GLU A 39 -2.72 -17.76 12.87
C GLU A 39 -3.01 -18.44 11.53
N VAL A 40 -1.97 -18.86 10.81
CA VAL A 40 -2.14 -19.60 9.56
C VAL A 40 -1.94 -21.10 9.71
N ALA A 41 -0.89 -21.55 10.40
CA ALA A 41 -0.46 -22.94 10.33
C ALA A 41 -0.43 -23.69 11.67
N ALA A 42 -0.97 -23.14 12.77
CA ALA A 42 -1.05 -23.88 14.03
C ALA A 42 -1.82 -25.21 13.85
N VAL A 43 -1.22 -26.32 14.29
CA VAL A 43 -1.71 -27.68 14.04
C VAL A 43 -3.04 -27.93 14.78
N ALA A 44 -4.11 -28.18 14.03
CA ALA A 44 -5.39 -28.56 14.61
C ALA A 44 -5.35 -29.97 15.26
N ASN A 45 -6.26 -30.21 16.21
CA ASN A 45 -6.50 -31.51 16.87
C ASN A 45 -5.32 -32.09 17.69
N ASN A 46 -4.38 -31.26 18.12
CA ASN A 46 -3.24 -31.62 18.99
C ASN A 46 -3.46 -31.32 20.49
N SER A 47 -4.62 -30.74 20.86
CA SER A 47 -4.93 -30.22 22.21
C SER A 47 -4.01 -29.11 22.73
N ILE A 48 -3.33 -28.39 21.85
CA ILE A 48 -2.42 -27.28 22.17
C ILE A 48 -2.94 -26.01 21.49
N CYS A 49 -3.12 -24.93 22.26
CA CYS A 49 -3.36 -23.58 21.75
C CYS A 49 -4.68 -23.37 20.97
N SER A 50 -4.59 -23.26 19.65
CA SER A 50 -5.64 -22.96 18.69
C SER A 50 -5.32 -23.67 17.37
N LEU A 51 -6.07 -23.39 16.30
CA LEU A 51 -5.72 -23.82 14.95
C LEU A 51 -5.49 -22.61 14.05
N GLY A 52 -4.59 -22.76 13.09
CA GLY A 52 -4.40 -21.80 12.02
C GLY A 52 -5.48 -21.92 10.94
N ILE A 53 -5.75 -20.83 10.22
CA ILE A 53 -6.73 -20.80 9.11
C ILE A 53 -6.46 -21.89 8.08
N ALA A 54 -5.19 -22.15 7.76
CA ALA A 54 -4.72 -23.21 6.88
C ALA A 54 -3.81 -24.19 7.66
N TYR A 55 -4.32 -24.76 8.76
CA TYR A 55 -3.66 -25.73 9.68
C TYR A 55 -3.02 -27.00 9.06
N LYS A 56 -2.96 -27.11 7.73
CA LYS A 56 -2.27 -28.17 6.96
C LYS A 56 -1.22 -27.63 5.96
N ALA A 57 -1.13 -26.32 5.77
CA ALA A 57 0.00 -25.73 5.07
C ALA A 57 1.25 -25.83 5.95
N SER A 58 2.42 -25.87 5.32
CA SER A 58 3.68 -25.63 6.01
C SER A 58 3.85 -24.14 6.29
N VAL A 59 4.72 -23.83 7.25
CA VAL A 59 5.13 -22.46 7.54
C VAL A 59 6.64 -22.44 7.82
N GLY A 60 7.30 -21.41 7.35
CA GLY A 60 8.66 -21.05 7.73
C GLY A 60 8.70 -19.65 8.34
N GLY A 61 9.88 -19.24 8.79
CA GLY A 61 10.13 -17.91 9.34
C GLY A 61 11.31 -17.25 8.65
N VAL A 62 11.27 -15.93 8.47
CA VAL A 62 12.46 -15.20 8.02
C VAL A 62 12.83 -14.13 9.04
N ARG A 63 13.94 -14.38 9.76
CA ARG A 63 14.46 -13.44 10.75
C ARG A 63 15.27 -12.38 10.01
N MET A 64 14.69 -11.19 9.87
CA MET A 64 15.28 -10.06 9.13
C MET A 64 15.05 -8.68 9.77
N LEU A 65 14.19 -8.56 10.79
CA LEU A 65 13.95 -7.30 11.52
C LEU A 65 14.61 -7.25 12.93
N ASP A 66 15.29 -8.31 13.38
CA ASP A 66 16.04 -8.32 14.65
C ASP A 66 17.49 -7.87 14.42
N GLY A 67 17.63 -6.67 13.87
CA GLY A 67 18.87 -6.06 13.41
C GLY A 67 18.63 -4.93 12.41
N ASP A 68 19.70 -4.39 11.82
CA ASP A 68 19.61 -3.28 10.86
C ASP A 68 18.87 -3.69 9.57
N VAL A 69 17.65 -3.16 9.40
CA VAL A 69 16.85 -3.36 8.19
C VAL A 69 17.36 -2.44 7.09
N THR A 70 17.69 -3.02 5.94
CA THR A 70 18.19 -2.29 4.77
C THR A 70 17.54 -2.84 3.50
N ASP A 71 17.51 -2.05 2.43
CA ASP A 71 17.04 -2.46 1.09
C ASP A 71 17.61 -3.82 0.63
N ALA A 72 18.87 -4.11 0.98
CA ALA A 72 19.52 -5.40 0.67
C ALA A 72 19.08 -6.57 1.57
N VAL A 73 18.64 -6.31 2.80
CA VAL A 73 18.04 -7.30 3.73
C VAL A 73 16.61 -7.59 3.32
N GLU A 74 15.82 -6.55 3.05
CA GLU A 74 14.45 -6.64 2.54
C GLU A 74 14.38 -7.39 1.22
N ALA A 75 15.24 -7.05 0.25
CA ALA A 75 15.28 -7.70 -1.06
C ALA A 75 15.56 -9.20 -0.96
N ARG A 76 16.50 -9.62 -0.09
CA ARG A 76 16.77 -11.05 0.16
C ARG A 76 15.55 -11.73 0.79
N SER A 77 14.91 -11.07 1.75
CA SER A 77 13.74 -11.59 2.47
C SER A 77 12.52 -11.78 1.56
N LEU A 78 12.31 -10.84 0.62
CA LEU A 78 11.25 -10.88 -0.40
C LEU A 78 11.56 -11.81 -1.58
N SER A 79 12.82 -12.24 -1.74
CA SER A 79 13.27 -13.13 -2.82
C SER A 79 13.83 -14.46 -2.33
N LEU A 80 13.60 -14.84 -1.07
CA LEU A 80 13.88 -16.18 -0.58
C LEU A 80 13.02 -17.19 -1.35
N ASN A 81 13.66 -18.24 -1.88
CA ASN A 81 13.11 -19.45 -2.50
C ASN A 81 11.73 -19.30 -3.21
N PRO A 82 11.56 -18.34 -4.16
CA PRO A 82 10.25 -17.97 -4.72
C PRO A 82 9.65 -19.01 -5.67
N GLN A 83 10.28 -20.17 -5.84
CA GLN A 83 9.70 -21.33 -6.55
C GLN A 83 9.09 -22.37 -5.59
N HIS A 84 9.29 -22.18 -4.28
CA HIS A 84 8.89 -23.09 -3.21
C HIS A 84 7.96 -22.40 -2.19
N ILE A 85 8.12 -21.09 -1.98
CA ILE A 85 7.21 -20.27 -1.18
C ILE A 85 6.14 -19.66 -2.09
N ASP A 86 4.87 -19.82 -1.72
CA ASP A 86 3.75 -19.26 -2.47
C ASP A 86 3.33 -17.88 -1.97
N ILE A 87 3.36 -17.70 -0.66
CA ILE A 87 2.82 -16.54 0.03
C ILE A 87 3.85 -16.01 1.02
N TYR A 88 3.96 -14.69 1.11
CA TYR A 88 4.80 -13.98 2.07
C TYR A 88 3.87 -13.05 2.86
N SER A 89 3.84 -13.14 4.19
CA SER A 89 2.99 -12.28 5.02
C SER A 89 3.85 -11.29 5.81
N ALA A 90 3.68 -10.02 5.53
CA ALA A 90 4.45 -8.94 6.14
C ALA A 90 3.57 -7.88 6.80
N SER A 91 4.19 -7.18 7.76
CA SER A 91 3.57 -6.13 8.56
C SER A 91 4.63 -5.13 9.03
N TRP A 92 5.54 -4.80 8.12
CA TRP A 92 6.64 -3.87 8.30
C TRP A 92 6.67 -2.88 7.15
N GLY A 93 7.28 -1.73 7.38
CA GLY A 93 7.28 -0.58 6.48
C GLY A 93 7.97 0.61 7.17
N PRO A 94 7.69 1.84 6.76
CA PRO A 94 8.16 3.04 7.44
C PRO A 94 7.49 3.23 8.82
N ASP A 95 7.98 4.16 9.63
CA ASP A 95 7.35 4.49 10.91
C ASP A 95 5.88 4.93 10.73
N ASP A 96 4.94 4.25 11.41
CA ASP A 96 3.49 4.50 11.51
C ASP A 96 3.15 5.85 12.24
N ASP A 97 3.92 6.91 12.03
CA ASP A 97 4.04 8.05 12.93
C ASP A 97 3.19 9.29 12.58
N GLY A 98 2.45 9.27 11.48
CA GLY A 98 1.68 10.40 10.96
C GLY A 98 2.50 11.45 10.23
N LYS A 99 3.78 11.16 9.88
CA LYS A 99 4.76 12.13 9.33
C LYS A 99 5.63 11.55 8.22
N THR A 100 6.04 10.29 8.32
CA THR A 100 6.93 9.60 7.38
C THR A 100 6.29 9.44 5.99
N VAL A 101 7.10 9.41 4.93
CA VAL A 101 6.68 8.98 3.58
C VAL A 101 7.90 8.29 2.99
N ASP A 102 7.89 6.97 2.93
CA ASP A 102 9.01 6.17 2.46
C ASP A 102 8.53 4.80 1.95
N GLY A 103 9.41 4.00 1.35
CA GLY A 103 9.03 2.72 0.77
C GLY A 103 10.21 1.90 0.26
N PRO A 104 9.94 0.78 -0.45
CA PRO A 104 10.97 -0.15 -0.89
C PRO A 104 12.02 0.55 -1.77
N GLY A 105 13.29 0.36 -1.40
CA GLY A 105 14.45 0.78 -2.17
C GLY A 105 14.59 0.02 -3.49
N GLU A 106 15.65 0.29 -4.25
CA GLU A 106 15.80 -0.26 -5.61
C GLU A 106 15.89 -1.79 -5.63
N LEU A 107 16.45 -2.41 -4.58
CA LEU A 107 16.56 -3.87 -4.48
C LEU A 107 15.24 -4.51 -4.03
N ALA A 108 14.54 -3.94 -3.05
CA ALA A 108 13.24 -4.43 -2.57
C ALA A 108 12.14 -4.25 -3.63
N MET A 109 12.11 -3.08 -4.29
CA MET A 109 11.29 -2.78 -5.48
C MET A 109 11.49 -3.86 -6.55
N ARG A 110 12.75 -4.22 -6.83
CA ARG A 110 13.10 -5.27 -7.78
C ARG A 110 12.71 -6.68 -7.29
N ALA A 111 12.84 -6.96 -5.99
CA ALA A 111 12.45 -8.25 -5.41
C ALA A 111 10.94 -8.49 -5.54
N PHE A 112 10.09 -7.48 -5.32
CA PHE A 112 8.66 -7.56 -5.62
C PHE A 112 8.39 -7.86 -7.11
N ILE A 113 9.04 -7.13 -8.02
CA ILE A 113 8.87 -7.32 -9.48
C ILE A 113 9.28 -8.73 -9.90
N GLU A 114 10.45 -9.22 -9.48
CA GLU A 114 10.89 -10.59 -9.81
C GLU A 114 10.01 -11.64 -9.13
N GLY A 115 9.54 -11.39 -7.89
CA GLY A 115 8.56 -12.22 -7.19
C GLY A 115 7.26 -12.38 -7.97
N VAL A 116 6.59 -11.29 -8.36
CA VAL A 116 5.31 -11.35 -9.09
C VAL A 116 5.42 -11.79 -10.56
N THR A 117 6.61 -11.70 -11.18
CA THR A 117 6.80 -12.12 -12.59
C THR A 117 7.41 -13.52 -12.75
N ARG A 118 8.17 -14.01 -11.76
CA ARG A 118 8.87 -15.31 -11.85
C ARG A 118 8.48 -16.29 -10.75
N GLY A 119 7.99 -15.83 -9.61
CA GLY A 119 7.62 -16.68 -8.48
C GLY A 119 6.59 -17.74 -8.86
N ARG A 120 6.57 -18.86 -8.14
CA ARG A 120 5.60 -19.96 -8.26
C ARG A 120 5.48 -20.49 -9.70
N GLY A 121 6.61 -20.66 -10.39
CA GLY A 121 6.67 -21.07 -11.80
C GLY A 121 6.11 -20.04 -12.77
N GLY A 122 6.29 -18.73 -12.51
CA GLY A 122 5.77 -17.64 -13.33
C GLY A 122 4.32 -17.24 -13.06
N ARG A 123 3.68 -17.77 -12.01
CA ARG A 123 2.34 -17.34 -11.54
C ARG A 123 2.41 -16.08 -10.67
N GLY A 124 3.59 -15.79 -10.12
CA GLY A 124 3.88 -14.68 -9.24
C GLY A 124 3.61 -14.98 -7.77
N SER A 125 4.60 -14.71 -6.93
CA SER A 125 4.50 -14.73 -5.47
C SER A 125 3.36 -13.84 -4.96
N ILE A 126 2.69 -14.26 -3.88
CA ILE A 126 1.61 -13.48 -3.26
C ILE A 126 2.16 -12.80 -2.00
N PHE A 127 2.39 -11.49 -2.08
CA PHE A 127 2.81 -10.69 -0.93
C PHE A 127 1.57 -10.14 -0.23
N VAL A 128 1.26 -10.60 0.98
CA VAL A 128 0.16 -10.08 1.81
C VAL A 128 0.74 -9.10 2.82
N TRP A 129 0.13 -7.92 2.95
CA TRP A 129 0.69 -6.81 3.72
C TRP A 129 -0.33 -6.19 4.69
N ALA A 130 0.09 -5.89 5.91
CA ALA A 130 -0.70 -5.09 6.84
C ALA A 130 -0.77 -3.62 6.38
N SER A 131 -1.88 -2.93 6.65
CA SER A 131 -2.07 -1.53 6.23
C SER A 131 -1.60 -0.48 7.25
N GLY A 132 -0.56 -0.75 8.04
CA GLY A 132 -0.06 0.15 9.09
C GLY A 132 -0.94 0.25 10.34
N ASN A 133 -0.42 0.85 11.41
CA ASN A 133 -1.06 1.01 12.73
C ASN A 133 -1.14 2.48 13.19
N GLY A 134 -0.82 3.45 12.31
CA GLY A 134 -0.74 4.88 12.60
C GLY A 134 -2.06 5.63 12.77
N GLY A 135 -3.19 4.92 12.95
CA GLY A 135 -4.53 5.52 13.04
C GLY A 135 -4.71 6.55 14.18
N ARG A 136 -3.96 6.41 15.30
CA ARG A 136 -3.94 7.40 16.40
C ARG A 136 -3.24 8.70 16.01
N ASP A 137 -2.14 8.59 15.28
CA ASP A 137 -1.34 9.71 14.78
C ASP A 137 -1.88 10.26 13.44
N HIS A 138 -3.05 9.75 13.03
CA HIS A 138 -3.78 10.09 11.82
C HIS A 138 -2.94 9.91 10.55
N ASP A 139 -2.22 8.78 10.47
CA ASP A 139 -1.52 8.40 9.26
C ASP A 139 -2.48 7.88 8.16
N ASN A 140 -1.93 7.71 6.96
CA ASN A 140 -2.61 7.35 5.73
C ASN A 140 -1.68 6.46 4.91
N CYS A 141 -1.94 5.16 4.94
CA CYS A 141 -1.14 4.09 4.36
C CYS A 141 -0.77 4.21 2.85
N ASN A 142 -1.29 5.18 2.10
CA ASN A 142 -0.68 5.54 0.79
C ASN A 142 0.66 6.29 0.93
N CYS A 143 1.11 6.60 2.16
CA CYS A 143 2.42 7.14 2.50
C CYS A 143 3.47 6.06 2.77
N ASP A 144 3.04 4.81 3.00
CA ASP A 144 3.85 3.61 3.03
C ASP A 144 3.94 3.02 1.62
N GLY A 145 5.14 3.00 1.01
CA GLY A 145 5.36 2.46 -0.32
C GLY A 145 5.23 0.94 -0.45
N TYR A 146 5.27 0.17 0.64
CA TYR A 146 5.08 -1.28 0.62
C TYR A 146 3.59 -1.63 0.52
N THR A 147 2.73 -1.08 1.38
CA THR A 147 1.27 -1.31 1.32
C THR A 147 0.58 -0.54 0.17
N ASN A 148 1.16 0.58 -0.30
CA ASN A 148 0.75 1.31 -1.52
C ASN A 148 1.20 0.62 -2.83
N SER A 149 1.96 -0.47 -2.77
CA SER A 149 2.40 -1.22 -3.96
C SER A 149 1.23 -1.94 -4.65
N ILE A 150 1.30 -2.10 -5.98
CA ILE A 150 0.31 -2.91 -6.71
C ILE A 150 0.54 -4.42 -6.51
N TRP A 151 1.77 -4.81 -6.14
CA TRP A 151 2.21 -6.20 -5.99
C TRP A 151 1.89 -6.79 -4.62
N THR A 152 1.58 -5.94 -3.65
CA THR A 152 1.10 -6.34 -2.33
C THR A 152 -0.42 -6.43 -2.31
N LEU A 153 -0.92 -7.35 -1.48
CA LEU A 153 -2.33 -7.52 -1.16
C LEU A 153 -2.52 -6.87 0.22
N SER A 154 -2.80 -5.56 0.21
CA SER A 154 -2.94 -4.74 1.42
C SER A 154 -4.23 -5.05 2.18
N ILE A 155 -4.10 -5.27 3.49
CA ILE A 155 -5.16 -5.73 4.41
C ILE A 155 -5.22 -4.83 5.64
N SER A 156 -6.40 -4.26 5.87
CA SER A 156 -6.77 -3.51 7.09
C SER A 156 -7.50 -4.41 8.09
N SER A 157 -7.84 -3.86 9.27
CA SER A 157 -8.48 -4.60 10.37
C SER A 157 -9.92 -4.14 10.63
N ALA A 158 -10.77 -5.08 11.04
CA ALA A 158 -12.06 -4.83 11.70
C ALA A 158 -12.05 -5.35 13.13
N THR A 159 -12.74 -4.68 14.06
CA THR A 159 -12.96 -5.20 15.41
C THR A 159 -13.98 -6.34 15.42
N GLU A 160 -14.10 -7.07 16.53
CA GLU A 160 -15.15 -8.08 16.74
C GLU A 160 -16.57 -7.56 16.41
N ASN A 161 -16.86 -6.31 16.77
CA ASN A 161 -18.16 -5.66 16.47
C ASN A 161 -18.24 -5.06 15.06
N GLY A 162 -17.27 -5.29 14.18
CA GLY A 162 -17.22 -4.76 12.82
C GLY A 162 -16.97 -3.25 12.75
N LEU A 163 -16.30 -2.67 13.75
CA LEU A 163 -15.89 -1.26 13.75
C LEU A 163 -14.49 -1.11 13.12
N VAL A 164 -14.14 0.12 12.73
CA VAL A 164 -12.76 0.49 12.39
C VAL A 164 -11.95 0.57 13.70
N PRO A 165 -10.87 -0.20 13.89
CA PRO A 165 -10.04 -0.14 15.09
C PRO A 165 -9.26 1.17 15.20
N TRP A 166 -8.92 1.57 16.42
CA TRP A 166 -8.23 2.84 16.71
C TRP A 166 -6.83 2.99 16.08
N TYR A 167 -6.20 1.88 15.71
CA TYR A 167 -4.89 1.82 15.06
C TYR A 167 -4.99 1.76 13.53
N SER A 168 -6.14 1.35 12.96
CA SER A 168 -6.21 1.09 11.52
C SER A 168 -6.13 2.40 10.75
N GLU A 169 -5.15 2.48 9.85
CA GLU A 169 -5.10 3.56 8.87
C GLU A 169 -6.17 3.35 7.80
N ALA A 170 -6.45 4.44 7.08
CA ALA A 170 -7.40 4.44 5.97
C ALA A 170 -6.77 5.08 4.74
N CYS A 171 -6.67 4.32 3.65
CA CYS A 171 -6.07 4.75 2.39
C CYS A 171 -6.71 3.99 1.21
N SER A 172 -6.38 4.37 -0.02
CA SER A 172 -7.04 3.80 -1.22
C SER A 172 -6.38 2.54 -1.80
N SER A 173 -5.23 2.13 -1.26
CA SER A 173 -4.51 0.92 -1.65
C SER A 173 -5.03 -0.35 -0.96
N THR A 174 -5.64 -0.24 0.23
CA THR A 174 -6.28 -1.35 0.96
C THR A 174 -7.25 -2.11 0.06
N LEU A 175 -7.01 -3.42 -0.12
CA LEU A 175 -7.86 -4.27 -0.95
C LEU A 175 -9.04 -4.85 -0.17
N ALA A 176 -8.80 -5.30 1.06
CA ALA A 176 -9.81 -5.96 1.90
C ALA A 176 -9.44 -5.88 3.40
N THR A 177 -10.14 -6.67 4.21
CA THR A 177 -10.00 -6.65 5.67
C THR A 177 -10.24 -8.04 6.28
N THR A 178 -9.60 -8.29 7.43
CA THR A 178 -9.92 -9.41 8.33
C THR A 178 -10.18 -8.89 9.74
N TYR A 179 -10.53 -9.78 10.67
CA TYR A 179 -10.68 -9.41 12.07
C TYR A 179 -9.33 -9.24 12.77
N SER A 180 -9.28 -8.32 13.73
CA SER A 180 -8.21 -8.22 14.73
C SER A 180 -8.78 -7.62 16.01
N SER A 181 -7.91 -7.34 16.98
CA SER A 181 -8.17 -6.61 18.21
C SER A 181 -8.99 -5.32 18.03
N GLY A 182 -9.84 -5.02 19.02
CA GLY A 182 -10.64 -3.80 19.06
C GLY A 182 -10.43 -2.94 20.31
N SER A 183 -11.53 -2.38 20.80
CA SER A 183 -11.60 -1.61 22.05
C SER A 183 -11.59 -2.52 23.27
N THR A 184 -11.40 -1.97 24.46
CA THR A 184 -11.47 -2.71 25.73
C THR A 184 -12.82 -3.45 25.85
N GLY A 185 -12.75 -4.78 26.02
CA GLY A 185 -13.92 -5.65 26.10
C GLY A 185 -14.30 -6.37 24.80
N GLU A 186 -13.74 -5.97 23.66
CA GLU A 186 -13.76 -6.77 22.42
C GLU A 186 -12.67 -7.85 22.48
N LYS A 187 -12.90 -9.00 21.84
CA LYS A 187 -11.87 -10.05 21.74
C LYS A 187 -10.67 -9.59 20.90
N GLN A 188 -9.55 -10.27 21.13
CA GLN A 188 -8.29 -10.13 20.42
C GLN A 188 -7.91 -11.48 19.81
N ILE A 189 -6.84 -11.52 19.02
CA ILE A 189 -6.43 -12.73 18.31
C ILE A 189 -5.86 -13.77 19.28
N VAL A 190 -6.25 -15.04 19.06
CA VAL A 190 -5.83 -16.21 19.84
C VAL A 190 -4.89 -17.07 19.00
N THR A 191 -3.60 -17.06 19.35
CA THR A 191 -2.54 -17.71 18.57
C THR A 191 -1.39 -18.18 19.47
N THR A 192 -0.40 -18.82 18.87
CA THR A 192 0.81 -19.36 19.51
C THR A 192 1.76 -18.24 19.91
N ASP A 193 2.63 -18.47 20.90
CA ASP A 193 3.55 -17.44 21.41
C ASP A 193 4.94 -18.02 21.70
N LEU A 194 5.89 -17.17 22.11
CA LEU A 194 7.22 -17.62 22.53
C LEU A 194 7.16 -18.59 23.73
N HIS A 195 8.27 -19.28 23.98
CA HIS A 195 8.41 -20.31 25.04
C HIS A 195 7.37 -21.43 24.94
N HIS A 196 6.88 -21.69 23.72
CA HIS A 196 5.81 -22.64 23.40
C HIS A 196 4.46 -22.33 24.10
N GLN A 197 4.22 -21.06 24.43
CA GLN A 197 2.99 -20.60 25.09
C GLN A 197 1.88 -20.23 24.07
N CYS A 198 0.81 -19.66 24.60
CA CYS A 198 -0.36 -19.20 23.87
C CYS A 198 -0.71 -17.78 24.29
N THR A 199 -1.07 -16.94 23.32
CA THR A 199 -1.61 -15.61 23.55
C THR A 199 -3.08 -15.57 23.17
N SER A 200 -3.88 -14.84 23.95
CA SER A 200 -5.21 -14.35 23.56
C SER A 200 -5.20 -12.83 23.39
N SER A 201 -4.03 -12.28 23.08
CA SER A 201 -3.72 -10.84 23.07
C SER A 201 -2.70 -10.48 21.98
N HIS A 202 -2.91 -11.02 20.78
CA HIS A 202 -2.30 -10.46 19.56
C HIS A 202 -3.24 -9.44 18.89
N THR A 203 -2.65 -8.41 18.30
CA THR A 203 -3.28 -7.09 18.07
C THR A 203 -2.69 -6.40 16.84
N GLY A 204 -3.30 -5.29 16.39
CA GLY A 204 -2.83 -4.48 15.25
C GLY A 204 -3.31 -4.99 13.88
N THR A 205 -2.97 -4.27 12.80
CA THR A 205 -3.13 -4.77 11.42
C THR A 205 -2.16 -5.91 11.10
N SER A 206 -1.07 -6.01 11.87
CA SER A 206 -0.10 -7.10 11.83
C SER A 206 -0.66 -8.48 12.14
N ALA A 207 -1.80 -8.57 12.84
CA ALA A 207 -2.55 -9.82 13.04
C ALA A 207 -3.65 -10.05 11.97
N SER A 208 -3.95 -9.06 11.12
CA SER A 208 -4.89 -9.22 10.01
C SER A 208 -4.24 -9.80 8.76
N ALA A 209 -3.03 -9.34 8.41
CA ALA A 209 -2.28 -9.89 7.27
C ALA A 209 -2.03 -11.42 7.34
N PRO A 210 -1.70 -12.02 8.50
CA PRO A 210 -1.61 -13.47 8.67
C PRO A 210 -2.92 -14.18 8.35
N LEU A 211 -4.04 -13.77 8.96
CA LEU A 211 -5.35 -14.37 8.67
C LEU A 211 -5.69 -14.32 7.18
N ALA A 212 -5.43 -13.18 6.52
CA ALA A 212 -5.59 -13.04 5.08
C ALA A 212 -4.67 -13.97 4.27
N ALA A 213 -3.41 -14.13 4.67
CA ALA A 213 -2.47 -15.06 4.03
C ALA A 213 -2.93 -16.53 4.16
N GLY A 214 -3.47 -16.91 5.31
CA GLY A 214 -4.09 -18.23 5.50
C GLY A 214 -5.33 -18.44 4.64
N ILE A 215 -6.17 -17.42 4.47
CA ILE A 215 -7.30 -17.48 3.53
C ILE A 215 -6.80 -17.63 2.08
N CYS A 216 -5.72 -16.94 1.71
CA CYS A 216 -5.09 -17.07 0.40
C CYS A 216 -4.51 -18.49 0.17
N ALA A 217 -3.93 -19.12 1.20
CA ALA A 217 -3.43 -20.50 1.13
C ALA A 217 -4.57 -21.50 0.85
N LEU A 218 -5.72 -21.36 1.51
CA LEU A 218 -6.92 -22.17 1.21
C LEU A 218 -7.42 -21.97 -0.23
N ALA A 219 -7.36 -20.73 -0.75
CA ALA A 219 -7.72 -20.44 -2.13
C ALA A 219 -6.71 -21.02 -3.15
N LEU A 220 -5.42 -21.12 -2.81
CA LEU A 220 -4.42 -21.82 -3.61
C LEU A 220 -4.59 -23.34 -3.58
N GLU A 221 -4.88 -23.96 -2.42
CA GLU A 221 -5.27 -25.39 -2.35
C GLU A 221 -6.46 -25.68 -3.27
N ALA A 222 -7.42 -24.76 -3.32
CA ALA A 222 -8.59 -24.86 -4.18
C ALA A 222 -8.29 -24.70 -5.69
N ASN A 223 -7.23 -23.99 -6.07
CA ASN A 223 -6.74 -23.86 -7.45
C ASN A 223 -5.26 -23.45 -7.47
N THR A 224 -4.38 -24.42 -7.76
CA THR A 224 -2.92 -24.21 -7.78
C THR A 224 -2.44 -23.27 -8.89
N GLN A 225 -3.28 -22.95 -9.87
CA GLN A 225 -2.92 -22.16 -11.06
C GLN A 225 -3.21 -20.66 -10.93
N LEU A 226 -3.82 -20.20 -9.83
CA LEU A 226 -4.06 -18.78 -9.59
C LEU A 226 -2.74 -17.98 -9.63
N THR A 227 -2.74 -16.90 -10.40
CA THR A 227 -1.69 -15.88 -10.38
C THR A 227 -1.87 -14.90 -9.22
N TRP A 228 -0.85 -14.09 -8.94
CA TRP A 228 -0.93 -13.01 -7.94
C TRP A 228 -2.12 -12.06 -8.19
N ARG A 229 -2.38 -11.72 -9.47
CA ARG A 229 -3.55 -10.93 -9.89
C ARG A 229 -4.87 -11.67 -9.74
N ASP A 230 -4.92 -12.97 -10.06
CA ASP A 230 -6.13 -13.77 -9.85
C ASP A 230 -6.56 -13.77 -8.38
N MET A 231 -5.61 -13.85 -7.44
CA MET A 231 -5.91 -13.74 -6.01
C MET A 231 -6.53 -12.39 -5.66
N GLN A 232 -5.95 -11.28 -6.13
CA GLN A 232 -6.51 -9.93 -5.91
C GLN A 232 -7.92 -9.80 -6.51
N HIS A 233 -8.16 -10.27 -7.74
CA HIS A 233 -9.49 -10.29 -8.36
C HIS A 233 -10.50 -11.15 -7.58
N ILE A 234 -10.09 -12.30 -7.05
CA ILE A 234 -10.93 -13.17 -6.22
C ILE A 234 -11.31 -12.47 -4.92
N VAL A 235 -10.39 -11.77 -4.26
CA VAL A 235 -10.67 -10.96 -3.07
C VAL A 235 -11.69 -9.86 -3.40
N VAL A 236 -11.46 -9.05 -4.44
CA VAL A 236 -12.40 -7.99 -4.88
C VAL A 236 -13.79 -8.54 -5.25
N ALA A 237 -13.86 -9.78 -5.75
CA ALA A 237 -15.11 -10.43 -6.14
C ALA A 237 -15.86 -11.13 -4.98
N THR A 238 -15.25 -11.29 -3.80
CA THR A 238 -15.81 -12.11 -2.69
C THR A 238 -15.82 -11.42 -1.33
N ALA A 239 -15.05 -10.35 -1.14
CA ALA A 239 -15.06 -9.54 0.08
C ALA A 239 -16.46 -8.99 0.40
N LYS A 240 -16.77 -8.87 1.70
CA LYS A 240 -18.10 -8.55 2.20
C LYS A 240 -18.11 -7.24 3.00
N PRO A 241 -18.81 -6.19 2.54
CA PRO A 241 -19.06 -5.00 3.34
C PRO A 241 -20.11 -5.23 4.44
N ALA A 242 -20.79 -6.38 4.44
CA ALA A 242 -21.82 -6.71 5.42
C ALA A 242 -21.24 -6.76 6.85
N ASN A 243 -21.98 -6.19 7.81
CA ASN A 243 -21.61 -6.03 9.22
C ASN A 243 -20.45 -5.06 9.52
N LEU A 244 -19.74 -4.54 8.51
CA LEU A 244 -18.66 -3.56 8.68
C LEU A 244 -19.18 -2.12 8.68
N LYS A 245 -18.76 -1.33 9.67
CA LYS A 245 -19.29 0.00 9.99
C LYS A 245 -18.23 1.07 9.80
N ALA A 246 -18.18 1.65 8.60
CA ALA A 246 -17.38 2.84 8.29
C ALA A 246 -18.29 3.96 7.73
N PRO A 247 -17.96 5.25 7.97
CA PRO A 247 -18.75 6.37 7.48
C PRO A 247 -18.51 6.70 6.00
N ASP A 248 -17.51 6.09 5.36
CA ASP A 248 -17.01 6.42 4.03
C ASP A 248 -17.32 5.36 2.96
N TRP A 249 -18.18 4.38 3.25
CA TRP A 249 -18.67 3.40 2.28
C TRP A 249 -19.27 4.11 1.06
N THR A 250 -18.67 3.90 -0.11
CA THR A 250 -19.12 4.45 -1.40
C THR A 250 -19.33 3.34 -2.41
N VAL A 251 -20.21 3.58 -3.40
CA VAL A 251 -20.42 2.67 -4.53
C VAL A 251 -19.58 3.15 -5.71
N ASN A 252 -18.74 2.26 -6.26
CA ASN A 252 -17.88 2.58 -7.40
C ASN A 252 -18.62 2.47 -8.76
N GLY A 253 -17.94 2.83 -9.85
CA GLY A 253 -18.53 2.92 -11.20
C GLY A 253 -19.03 1.59 -11.78
N VAL A 254 -18.69 0.45 -11.16
CA VAL A 254 -19.20 -0.89 -11.51
C VAL A 254 -20.13 -1.48 -10.44
N GLY A 255 -20.59 -0.68 -9.48
CA GLY A 255 -21.60 -1.07 -8.50
C GLY A 255 -21.09 -1.80 -7.26
N ARG A 256 -19.78 -1.77 -6.98
CA ARG A 256 -19.19 -2.38 -5.77
C ARG A 256 -19.11 -1.36 -4.64
N ASN A 257 -19.37 -1.80 -3.41
CA ASN A 257 -19.07 -1.02 -2.21
C ASN A 257 -17.55 -1.02 -1.94
N VAL A 258 -16.99 0.13 -1.61
CA VAL A 258 -15.59 0.30 -1.19
C VAL A 258 -15.47 1.36 -0.09
N SER A 259 -14.53 1.17 0.83
CA SER A 259 -14.18 2.08 1.94
C SER A 259 -12.65 2.15 2.05
N HIS A 260 -12.09 3.32 2.36
CA HIS A 260 -10.65 3.49 2.57
C HIS A 260 -10.18 2.79 3.86
N SER A 261 -11.09 2.51 4.80
CA SER A 261 -10.79 1.77 6.04
C SER A 261 -10.90 0.25 5.90
N PHE A 262 -11.61 -0.25 4.87
CA PHE A 262 -11.93 -1.68 4.74
C PHE A 262 -11.68 -2.30 3.35
N GLY A 263 -11.23 -1.51 2.37
CA GLY A 263 -11.20 -1.91 0.97
C GLY A 263 -12.59 -2.34 0.48
N TYR A 264 -12.67 -3.50 -0.18
CA TYR A 264 -13.95 -4.12 -0.58
C TYR A 264 -14.66 -4.87 0.57
N GLY A 265 -14.09 -4.89 1.78
CA GLY A 265 -14.67 -5.43 3.00
C GLY A 265 -14.02 -6.70 3.53
N LEU A 266 -14.75 -7.44 4.37
CA LEU A 266 -14.25 -8.60 5.09
C LEU A 266 -14.00 -9.79 4.13
N MET A 267 -12.83 -10.40 4.17
CA MET A 267 -12.52 -11.60 3.38
C MET A 267 -13.40 -12.79 3.81
N ASP A 268 -13.92 -13.53 2.83
CA ASP A 268 -14.72 -14.75 3.06
C ASP A 268 -14.00 -15.96 2.44
N ALA A 269 -13.38 -16.78 3.28
CA ALA A 269 -12.65 -17.97 2.85
C ALA A 269 -13.50 -18.98 2.08
N ALA A 270 -14.77 -19.16 2.46
CA ALA A 270 -15.65 -20.11 1.79
C ALA A 270 -16.07 -19.59 0.40
N ALA A 271 -16.28 -18.28 0.25
CA ALA A 271 -16.53 -17.65 -1.04
C ALA A 271 -15.29 -17.66 -1.94
N MET A 272 -14.11 -17.33 -1.40
CA MET A 272 -12.83 -17.36 -2.13
C MET A 272 -12.52 -18.77 -2.64
N VAL A 273 -12.56 -19.80 -1.77
CA VAL A 273 -12.36 -21.21 -2.15
C VAL A 273 -13.37 -21.68 -3.19
N LYS A 274 -14.65 -21.31 -3.06
CA LYS A 274 -15.71 -21.70 -4.01
C LYS A 274 -15.50 -21.08 -5.39
N LEU A 275 -15.01 -19.84 -5.45
CA LEU A 275 -14.72 -19.12 -6.67
C LEU A 275 -13.43 -19.63 -7.34
N ALA A 276 -12.36 -19.79 -6.56
CA ALA A 276 -11.05 -20.28 -7.00
C ALA A 276 -11.12 -21.57 -7.82
N ARG A 277 -11.89 -22.58 -7.36
CA ARG A 277 -12.06 -23.89 -8.03
C ARG A 277 -12.51 -23.83 -9.50
N HIS A 278 -13.15 -22.73 -9.89
CA HIS A 278 -13.70 -22.55 -11.23
C HIS A 278 -13.19 -21.26 -11.89
N TRP A 279 -12.16 -20.63 -11.31
CA TRP A 279 -11.61 -19.38 -11.77
C TRP A 279 -10.71 -19.57 -13.00
N PRO A 280 -11.05 -18.99 -14.17
CA PRO A 280 -10.13 -18.89 -15.29
C PRO A 280 -9.18 -17.72 -15.05
N THR A 281 -7.88 -17.92 -15.29
CA THR A 281 -6.86 -16.86 -15.17
C THR A 281 -7.23 -15.60 -15.96
N VAL A 282 -7.03 -14.44 -15.36
CA VAL A 282 -7.29 -13.14 -16.00
C VAL A 282 -6.32 -12.87 -17.18
N PRO A 283 -6.71 -12.02 -18.15
CA PRO A 283 -5.84 -11.63 -19.26
C PRO A 283 -4.49 -11.04 -18.82
N GLU A 284 -3.54 -10.93 -19.76
CA GLU A 284 -2.26 -10.24 -19.55
C GLU A 284 -2.46 -8.83 -18.96
N GLN A 285 -1.56 -8.40 -18.08
CA GLN A 285 -1.64 -7.07 -17.50
C GLN A 285 -1.02 -6.05 -18.45
N HIS A 286 -1.80 -5.06 -18.85
CA HIS A 286 -1.30 -3.91 -19.58
C HIS A 286 -1.09 -2.73 -18.62
N LYS A 287 -0.01 -1.96 -18.86
CA LYS A 287 0.30 -0.70 -18.19
C LYS A 287 0.15 0.44 -19.20
N CYS A 288 -0.61 1.46 -18.84
CA CYS A 288 -0.85 2.67 -19.61
C CYS A 288 -0.52 3.90 -18.74
N GLU A 289 0.44 4.75 -19.15
CA GLU A 289 0.87 5.95 -18.40
C GLU A 289 0.49 7.21 -19.19
N VAL A 290 -0.40 8.03 -18.62
CA VAL A 290 -0.91 9.27 -19.22
C VAL A 290 -0.40 10.46 -18.42
N LEU A 291 0.57 11.15 -18.99
CA LEU A 291 1.10 12.40 -18.44
C LEU A 291 0.03 13.50 -18.49
N ALA A 292 -0.15 14.25 -17.39
CA ALA A 292 -0.94 15.47 -17.46
C ALA A 292 -0.17 16.57 -18.20
N PRO A 293 -0.87 17.54 -18.85
CA PRO A 293 -0.22 18.75 -19.35
C PRO A 293 0.57 19.43 -18.23
N HIS A 294 1.77 19.98 -18.51
CA HIS A 294 2.64 20.57 -17.49
C HIS A 294 1.90 21.60 -16.60
N THR A 295 1.84 21.32 -15.29
CA THR A 295 0.99 22.02 -14.33
C THR A 295 1.80 22.55 -13.14
N ASP A 296 2.62 23.57 -13.37
CA ASP A 296 3.03 24.51 -12.32
C ASP A 296 1.76 25.21 -11.78
N LYS A 297 1.20 24.67 -10.70
CA LYS A 297 -0.06 25.14 -10.10
C LYS A 297 0.17 25.42 -8.62
N VAL A 298 0.30 26.71 -8.32
CA VAL A 298 0.34 27.21 -6.94
C VAL A 298 -1.04 27.00 -6.30
N ILE A 299 -1.05 26.42 -5.10
CA ILE A 299 -2.24 26.18 -4.29
C ILE A 299 -2.10 27.05 -3.03
N PRO A 300 -2.77 28.22 -2.94
CA PRO A 300 -2.77 29.05 -1.75
C PRO A 300 -3.26 28.33 -0.48
N ALA A 301 -2.87 28.83 0.69
CA ALA A 301 -3.43 28.38 1.97
C ALA A 301 -4.96 28.60 2.01
N LYS A 302 -5.70 27.63 2.57
CA LYS A 302 -7.17 27.60 2.62
C LYS A 302 -7.81 27.74 1.24
N SER A 303 -7.30 26.97 0.29
CA SER A 303 -7.85 26.84 -1.05
C SER A 303 -7.54 25.47 -1.65
N TYR A 304 -8.17 25.16 -2.77
CA TYR A 304 -7.94 23.93 -3.53
C TYR A 304 -7.78 24.24 -5.02
N VAL A 305 -7.24 23.26 -5.75
CA VAL A 305 -7.28 23.24 -7.22
C VAL A 305 -7.87 21.92 -7.69
N THR A 306 -8.72 21.98 -8.70
CA THR A 306 -9.23 20.81 -9.42
C THR A 306 -8.63 20.83 -10.83
N LEU A 307 -8.06 19.72 -11.27
CA LEU A 307 -7.32 19.56 -12.51
C LEU A 307 -7.89 18.39 -13.30
N GLU A 308 -8.22 18.62 -14.57
CA GLU A 308 -8.86 17.63 -15.42
C GLU A 308 -7.85 17.01 -16.40
N LEU A 309 -7.86 15.67 -16.50
CA LEU A 309 -7.06 14.91 -17.46
C LEU A 309 -7.98 14.04 -18.32
N HIS A 310 -8.01 14.31 -19.63
CA HIS A 310 -8.83 13.58 -20.58
C HIS A 310 -8.05 12.40 -21.17
N VAL A 311 -8.29 11.22 -20.64
CA VAL A 311 -7.78 9.94 -21.16
C VAL A 311 -8.65 9.54 -22.35
N LYS A 312 -8.16 9.78 -23.58
CA LYS A 312 -8.88 9.45 -24.82
C LYS A 312 -8.67 8.01 -25.28
N GLU A 313 -7.50 7.47 -24.96
CA GLU A 313 -7.04 6.14 -25.32
C GLU A 313 -6.12 5.64 -24.20
N CYS A 314 -6.08 4.33 -23.99
CA CYS A 314 -5.26 3.71 -22.95
C CYS A 314 -4.94 2.29 -23.40
N ALA A 315 -3.82 2.11 -24.11
CA ALA A 315 -3.54 0.89 -24.88
C ALA A 315 -3.56 -0.37 -23.99
N GLY A 316 -4.42 -1.32 -24.33
CA GLY A 316 -4.61 -2.57 -23.59
C GLY A 316 -5.37 -2.46 -22.26
N VAL A 317 -5.85 -1.28 -21.84
CA VAL A 317 -6.55 -1.11 -20.55
C VAL A 317 -7.97 -0.59 -20.76
N ASN A 318 -8.93 -1.53 -20.84
CA ASN A 318 -10.37 -1.26 -20.88
C ASN A 318 -11.09 -1.53 -19.55
N TYR A 319 -10.48 -2.37 -18.69
CA TYR A 319 -10.99 -2.74 -17.36
C TYR A 319 -9.86 -2.59 -16.35
N LEU A 320 -10.05 -1.67 -15.39
CA LEU A 320 -9.06 -1.32 -14.38
C LEU A 320 -8.83 -2.42 -13.33
N GLU A 321 -7.58 -2.48 -12.87
CA GLU A 321 -7.15 -3.15 -11.65
C GLU A 321 -6.69 -2.07 -10.66
N HIS A 322 -5.46 -1.59 -10.84
CA HIS A 322 -4.85 -0.53 -10.03
C HIS A 322 -4.76 0.79 -10.81
N VAL A 323 -4.88 1.91 -10.09
CA VAL A 323 -4.60 3.25 -10.62
C VAL A 323 -3.59 3.94 -9.71
N GLN A 324 -2.47 4.44 -10.26
CA GLN A 324 -1.51 5.26 -9.51
C GLN A 324 -1.53 6.70 -10.02
N ALA A 325 -1.75 7.67 -9.12
CA ALA A 325 -1.52 9.08 -9.38
C ALA A 325 -0.09 9.44 -8.95
N LYS A 326 0.82 9.51 -9.91
CA LYS A 326 2.24 9.82 -9.72
C LYS A 326 2.42 11.33 -9.65
N ILE A 327 2.67 11.87 -8.45
CA ILE A 327 2.59 13.31 -8.16
C ILE A 327 3.95 13.89 -7.71
N THR A 328 4.33 15.01 -8.32
CA THR A 328 5.46 15.86 -7.89
C THR A 328 4.91 17.22 -7.42
N LEU A 329 4.95 17.45 -6.10
CA LEU A 329 4.33 18.60 -5.43
C LEU A 329 5.19 19.09 -4.27
N MET A 330 5.51 20.39 -4.27
CA MET A 330 6.18 21.07 -3.15
C MET A 330 5.16 21.61 -2.15
N SER A 331 5.45 21.55 -0.85
CA SER A 331 4.66 22.22 0.20
C SER A 331 5.53 22.77 1.32
N GLN A 332 5.09 23.85 1.97
CA GLN A 332 5.69 24.33 3.22
C GLN A 332 5.31 23.49 4.44
N ARG A 333 4.27 22.66 4.32
CA ARG A 333 3.82 21.68 5.32
C ARG A 333 3.05 20.56 4.61
N ARG A 334 3.60 19.37 4.55
CA ARG A 334 3.04 18.24 3.78
C ARG A 334 1.72 17.72 4.37
N GLY A 335 1.60 17.66 5.71
CA GLY A 335 0.38 17.24 6.41
C GLY A 335 -0.83 18.17 6.33
N ASP A 336 -0.68 19.35 5.72
CA ASP A 336 -1.81 20.25 5.43
C ASP A 336 -2.48 19.96 4.08
N LEU A 337 -1.96 19.00 3.31
CA LEU A 337 -2.51 18.59 2.02
C LEU A 337 -3.62 17.55 2.19
N GLU A 338 -4.60 17.59 1.31
CA GLU A 338 -5.54 16.49 1.04
C GLU A 338 -5.61 16.30 -0.47
N ILE A 339 -5.48 15.06 -0.96
CA ILE A 339 -5.44 14.74 -2.40
C ILE A 339 -6.55 13.75 -2.71
N GLN A 340 -7.36 14.06 -3.72
CA GLN A 340 -8.51 13.26 -4.14
C GLN A 340 -8.52 13.07 -5.65
N LEU A 341 -8.90 11.88 -6.10
CA LEU A 341 -9.00 11.50 -7.51
C LEU A 341 -10.43 11.06 -7.81
N THR A 342 -11.02 11.60 -8.89
CA THR A 342 -12.35 11.20 -9.37
C THR A 342 -12.24 10.54 -10.74
N SER A 343 -12.83 9.35 -10.90
CA SER A 343 -12.87 8.62 -12.17
C SER A 343 -13.91 9.17 -13.16
N PRO A 344 -13.83 8.81 -14.46
CA PRO A 344 -14.86 9.16 -15.45
C PRO A 344 -16.25 8.62 -15.11
N ALA A 345 -16.34 7.53 -14.33
CA ALA A 345 -17.61 6.96 -13.84
C ALA A 345 -18.14 7.65 -12.56
N GLY A 346 -17.37 8.57 -11.98
CA GLY A 346 -17.76 9.38 -10.82
C GLY A 346 -17.25 8.88 -9.46
N THR A 347 -16.45 7.81 -9.43
CA THR A 347 -15.88 7.27 -8.18
C THR A 347 -14.83 8.21 -7.63
N ARG A 348 -15.10 8.79 -6.45
CA ARG A 348 -14.25 9.79 -5.77
C ARG A 348 -13.47 9.12 -4.65
N THR A 349 -12.15 9.05 -4.81
CA THR A 349 -11.19 8.40 -3.92
C THR A 349 -10.34 9.45 -3.21
N THR A 350 -10.08 9.30 -1.91
CA THR A 350 -9.04 10.06 -1.19
C THR A 350 -7.71 9.34 -1.31
N LEU A 351 -6.78 9.93 -2.05
CA LEU A 351 -5.42 9.44 -2.25
C LEU A 351 -4.47 9.84 -1.12
N LEU A 352 -4.76 10.96 -0.43
CA LEU A 352 -4.05 11.40 0.76
C LEU A 352 -5.04 12.12 1.67
N ALA A 353 -5.25 11.58 2.88
CA ALA A 353 -5.92 12.29 3.95
C ALA A 353 -4.95 13.29 4.63
N ARG A 354 -5.49 14.31 5.31
CA ARG A 354 -4.67 15.24 6.09
C ARG A 354 -4.02 14.53 7.27
N ARG A 355 -2.69 14.60 7.38
CA ARG A 355 -1.91 14.07 8.51
C ARG A 355 -1.46 15.19 9.44
N PRO A 356 -2.10 15.44 10.59
CA PRO A 356 -1.85 16.64 11.39
C PRO A 356 -0.47 16.69 12.04
N HIS A 357 0.29 15.60 12.09
CA HIS A 357 1.66 15.59 12.61
C HIS A 357 2.73 15.86 11.55
N ASP A 358 2.47 15.58 10.26
CA ASP A 358 3.43 15.82 9.17
C ASP A 358 3.75 17.32 8.96
N VAL A 359 4.86 17.75 9.54
CA VAL A 359 5.44 19.09 9.41
C VAL A 359 6.44 19.21 8.25
N SER A 360 6.58 18.19 7.41
CA SER A 360 7.64 18.11 6.39
C SER A 360 7.52 19.19 5.32
N ARG A 361 8.69 19.63 4.82
CA ARG A 361 8.85 20.56 3.69
C ARG A 361 9.27 19.89 2.39
N SER A 362 9.53 18.58 2.42
CA SER A 362 9.98 17.81 1.25
C SER A 362 8.88 17.66 0.21
N GLY A 363 7.60 17.73 0.63
CA GLY A 363 6.46 17.46 -0.23
C GLY A 363 6.46 16.02 -0.74
N PHE A 364 6.07 15.84 -2.00
CA PHE A 364 6.07 14.57 -2.71
C PHE A 364 6.86 14.73 -4.02
N ARG A 365 7.69 13.74 -4.37
CA ARG A 365 8.51 13.75 -5.59
C ARG A 365 8.23 12.48 -6.38
N SER A 366 7.46 12.60 -7.47
CA SER A 366 6.99 11.47 -8.27
C SER A 366 6.34 10.34 -7.46
N TRP A 367 5.67 10.66 -6.34
CA TRP A 367 5.09 9.68 -5.44
C TRP A 367 3.85 9.02 -6.05
N PRO A 368 3.77 7.68 -6.17
CA PRO A 368 2.73 6.99 -6.92
C PRO A 368 1.54 6.58 -6.04
N PHE A 369 0.74 7.55 -5.56
CA PHE A 369 -0.44 7.28 -4.74
C PHE A 369 -1.40 6.29 -5.42
N MET A 370 -1.64 5.13 -4.83
CA MET A 370 -2.32 4.00 -5.45
C MET A 370 -3.79 3.88 -5.02
N SER A 371 -4.65 3.49 -5.94
CA SER A 371 -6.07 3.20 -5.68
C SER A 371 -6.52 1.90 -6.35
N VAL A 372 -7.20 1.06 -5.56
CA VAL A 372 -7.98 -0.09 -6.03
C VAL A 372 -9.48 0.18 -6.06
N HIS A 373 -9.94 1.38 -5.69
CA HIS A 373 -11.37 1.72 -5.58
C HIS A 373 -12.13 1.68 -6.92
N THR A 374 -11.41 1.78 -8.04
CA THR A 374 -11.97 1.83 -9.40
C THR A 374 -11.88 0.48 -10.14
N TRP A 375 -11.63 -0.62 -9.42
CA TRP A 375 -11.42 -1.97 -9.99
C TRP A 375 -12.61 -2.42 -10.84
N GLY A 376 -12.37 -2.58 -12.15
CA GLY A 376 -13.37 -2.91 -13.17
C GLY A 376 -13.90 -1.75 -14.00
N GLU A 377 -13.64 -0.50 -13.61
CA GLU A 377 -14.06 0.67 -14.37
C GLU A 377 -13.28 0.79 -15.67
N ASN A 378 -13.86 1.54 -16.62
CA ASN A 378 -13.18 1.89 -17.86
C ASN A 378 -12.42 3.23 -17.64
N PRO A 379 -11.13 3.32 -18.01
CA PRO A 379 -10.32 4.52 -17.73
C PRO A 379 -10.59 5.68 -18.70
N LEU A 380 -11.34 5.48 -19.79
CA LEU A 380 -11.54 6.49 -20.82
C LEU A 380 -12.52 7.58 -20.37
N GLY A 381 -12.17 8.83 -20.64
CA GLY A 381 -12.95 10.02 -20.27
C GLY A 381 -12.14 11.01 -19.44
N ILE A 382 -12.81 11.77 -18.58
CA ILE A 382 -12.21 12.86 -17.80
C ILE A 382 -11.98 12.41 -16.36
N TRP A 383 -10.72 12.23 -15.99
CA TRP A 383 -10.28 12.11 -14.61
C TRP A 383 -10.11 13.49 -13.98
N LYS A 384 -10.38 13.60 -12.67
CA LYS A 384 -10.20 14.86 -11.93
C LYS A 384 -9.30 14.65 -10.72
N LEU A 385 -8.14 15.28 -10.70
CA LEU A 385 -7.28 15.39 -9.53
C LEU A 385 -7.63 16.68 -8.78
N GLU A 386 -8.02 16.54 -7.52
CA GLU A 386 -8.34 17.64 -6.62
C GLU A 386 -7.33 17.68 -5.47
N ILE A 387 -6.73 18.83 -5.22
CA ILE A 387 -5.72 19.03 -4.18
C ILE A 387 -6.12 20.20 -3.32
N HIS A 388 -6.45 19.94 -2.06
CA HIS A 388 -6.72 20.95 -1.04
C HIS A 388 -5.44 21.28 -0.29
N ASN A 389 -5.27 22.55 0.08
CA ASN A 389 -4.19 23.03 0.94
C ASN A 389 -4.79 23.72 2.16
N GLU A 390 -4.92 22.97 3.25
CA GLU A 390 -5.51 23.42 4.50
C GLU A 390 -4.53 24.15 5.43
N ALA A 391 -3.40 24.62 4.90
CA ALA A 391 -2.39 25.34 5.68
C ALA A 391 -2.92 26.63 6.32
N ARG A 392 -2.22 27.07 7.36
CA ARG A 392 -2.47 28.36 8.03
C ARG A 392 -1.61 29.46 7.38
N PHE A 393 -2.12 30.70 7.39
CA PHE A 393 -1.44 31.92 6.95
C PHE A 393 -0.98 31.92 5.48
N LEU A 394 0.33 31.85 5.21
CA LEU A 394 0.93 31.97 3.87
C LEU A 394 1.53 30.64 3.37
N GLY A 395 1.16 29.52 4.00
CA GLY A 395 1.56 28.18 3.60
C GLY A 395 1.08 27.82 2.20
N ARG A 396 1.90 28.04 1.18
CA ARG A 396 1.60 27.64 -0.20
C ARG A 396 2.10 26.23 -0.47
N ALA A 397 1.31 25.48 -1.23
CA ALA A 397 1.77 24.32 -1.98
C ALA A 397 1.93 24.69 -3.45
N THR A 398 2.63 23.85 -4.22
CA THR A 398 2.78 24.00 -5.67
C THR A 398 2.93 22.62 -6.27
N LEU A 399 1.88 22.16 -6.96
CA LEU A 399 2.00 21.04 -7.89
C LEU A 399 2.93 21.49 -9.03
N GLN A 400 3.79 20.58 -9.49
CA GLN A 400 4.69 20.79 -10.61
C GLN A 400 4.31 19.86 -11.78
N GLU A 401 4.06 18.60 -11.45
CA GLU A 401 3.79 17.53 -12.42
C GLU A 401 2.88 16.48 -11.78
N TRP A 402 2.01 15.88 -12.59
CA TRP A 402 1.34 14.63 -12.25
C TRP A 402 1.10 13.78 -13.49
N ALA A 403 0.97 12.47 -13.28
CA ALA A 403 0.56 11.51 -14.29
C ALA A 403 -0.40 10.49 -13.68
N LEU A 404 -1.28 9.90 -14.49
CA LEU A 404 -2.05 8.72 -14.11
C LEU A 404 -1.45 7.50 -14.79
N ILE A 405 -1.19 6.47 -13.99
CA ILE A 405 -0.79 5.15 -14.46
C ILE A 405 -1.94 4.20 -14.20
N PHE A 406 -2.42 3.57 -15.27
CA PHE A 406 -3.50 2.60 -15.26
C PHE A 406 -2.93 1.21 -15.50
N TYR A 407 -3.29 0.27 -14.62
CA TYR A 407 -3.03 -1.15 -14.78
C TYR A 407 -4.36 -1.87 -15.00
N GLY A 408 -4.38 -2.87 -15.86
CA GLY A 408 -5.59 -3.64 -16.11
C GLY A 408 -5.54 -4.49 -17.37
N THR A 409 -6.71 -4.71 -17.96
CA THR A 409 -6.91 -5.70 -19.04
C THR A 409 -7.72 -5.16 -20.21
N GLU A 410 -7.47 -5.67 -21.41
CA GLU A 410 -8.16 -5.24 -22.65
C GLU A 410 -9.57 -5.85 -22.75
N VAL A 411 -9.74 -7.08 -22.26
CA VAL A 411 -10.99 -7.86 -22.30
C VAL A 411 -11.48 -8.14 -20.88
N PRO A 412 -12.80 -8.24 -20.63
CA PRO A 412 -13.32 -8.30 -19.27
C PRO A 412 -12.86 -9.58 -18.54
N PRO A 413 -12.34 -9.46 -17.30
CA PRO A 413 -12.01 -10.61 -16.46
C PRO A 413 -13.22 -11.54 -16.24
N PRO A 414 -13.02 -12.85 -15.97
CA PRO A 414 -14.13 -13.80 -15.98
C PRO A 414 -15.22 -13.57 -14.92
N SER A 415 -14.88 -12.94 -13.78
CA SER A 415 -15.83 -12.54 -12.72
C SER A 415 -17.02 -11.72 -13.24
N TYR A 416 -16.80 -10.88 -14.25
CA TYR A 416 -17.81 -9.99 -14.82
C TYR A 416 -18.86 -10.71 -15.70
N LYS A 417 -18.73 -12.03 -15.93
CA LYS A 417 -19.67 -12.83 -16.72
C LYS A 417 -20.79 -13.51 -15.90
N GLY A 418 -20.78 -13.36 -14.57
CA GLY A 418 -21.78 -13.98 -13.68
C GLY A 418 -22.44 -13.03 -12.66
N SER A 419 -21.84 -11.87 -12.38
CA SER A 419 -22.42 -10.82 -11.53
C SER A 419 -23.03 -9.70 -12.39
N TYR A 420 -24.15 -9.14 -11.96
CA TYR A 420 -24.96 -8.18 -12.74
C TYR A 420 -24.21 -6.86 -13.00
N VAL A 421 -23.60 -6.73 -14.19
CA VAL A 421 -23.05 -5.46 -14.67
C VAL A 421 -24.22 -4.58 -15.13
N PRO A 422 -24.50 -3.43 -14.47
CA PRO A 422 -25.49 -2.50 -15.00
C PRO A 422 -25.01 -1.94 -16.35
N PRO A 423 -25.90 -1.68 -17.32
CA PRO A 423 -25.51 -1.14 -18.61
C PRO A 423 -24.81 0.22 -18.44
N PRO A 424 -23.83 0.56 -19.29
CA PRO A 424 -23.04 1.78 -19.15
C PRO A 424 -23.95 3.02 -19.10
N VAL A 425 -23.69 3.89 -18.13
CA VAL A 425 -24.46 5.12 -17.93
C VAL A 425 -24.38 5.95 -19.23
N PRO A 426 -25.50 6.26 -19.90
CA PRO A 426 -25.46 7.05 -21.12
C PRO A 426 -24.91 8.44 -20.82
N PRO A 427 -24.12 9.04 -21.72
CA PRO A 427 -23.46 10.32 -21.46
C PRO A 427 -24.47 11.39 -21.07
N PRO A 428 -24.11 12.33 -20.15
CA PRO A 428 -25.03 13.32 -19.62
C PRO A 428 -25.67 14.10 -20.76
N ARG A 429 -26.99 13.97 -20.87
CA ARG A 429 -27.78 14.56 -21.96
C ARG A 429 -27.51 16.07 -21.97
N PRO A 430 -27.14 16.68 -23.11
CA PRO A 430 -26.80 18.10 -23.15
C PRO A 430 -27.97 18.93 -22.61
N PRO A 431 -27.70 20.01 -21.84
CA PRO A 431 -28.74 20.80 -21.23
C PRO A 431 -29.71 21.33 -22.31
N PRO A 432 -31.03 21.34 -22.05
CA PRO A 432 -31.98 21.92 -22.99
C PRO A 432 -31.60 23.38 -23.26
N PRO A 433 -31.72 23.87 -24.51
CA PRO A 433 -31.28 25.21 -24.86
C PRO A 433 -31.96 26.26 -23.98
N LEU A 434 -31.16 27.20 -23.47
CA LEU A 434 -31.62 28.31 -22.65
C LEU A 434 -32.62 29.18 -23.43
N ASN A 435 -33.91 28.96 -23.17
CA ASN A 435 -34.98 29.83 -23.63
C ASN A 435 -34.79 31.22 -23.01
N LEU A 436 -34.18 32.14 -23.78
CA LEU A 436 -34.06 33.54 -23.42
C LEU A 436 -35.45 34.15 -23.16
N PRO A 437 -35.63 34.89 -22.06
CA PRO A 437 -36.94 35.44 -21.70
C PRO A 437 -37.35 36.57 -22.64
N THR A 438 -38.25 36.29 -23.58
CA THR A 438 -38.87 37.31 -24.43
C THR A 438 -39.73 38.26 -23.60
N GLN A 439 -39.48 39.56 -23.74
CA GLN A 439 -40.19 40.65 -23.06
C GLN A 439 -41.72 40.65 -23.35
N PRO A 440 -42.56 41.15 -22.42
CA PRO A 440 -43.99 40.88 -22.42
C PRO A 440 -44.79 41.76 -23.38
N LYS A 441 -45.82 41.19 -24.01
CA LYS A 441 -46.87 41.94 -24.73
C LYS A 441 -48.21 41.89 -23.99
N LYS A 442 -48.82 43.05 -23.77
CA LYS A 442 -50.14 43.21 -23.14
C LYS A 442 -51.26 43.08 -24.18
N SER A 443 -52.34 42.36 -23.90
CA SER A 443 -53.71 42.85 -24.16
C SER A 443 -54.86 41.96 -23.63
N LYS A 444 -55.70 42.56 -22.77
CA LYS A 444 -57.18 42.54 -22.80
C LYS A 444 -57.92 41.18 -23.03
N GLY A 445 -58.45 40.60 -21.94
CA GLY A 445 -59.79 40.99 -21.45
C GLY A 445 -60.99 40.02 -21.62
N ALA A 446 -61.85 40.00 -20.58
CA ALA A 446 -63.28 39.60 -20.55
C ALA A 446 -63.65 38.10 -20.73
N ARG A 447 -64.73 37.54 -20.11
CA ARG A 447 -65.60 37.90 -18.96
C ARG A 447 -66.57 36.71 -18.70
N LYS A 448 -67.26 36.67 -17.53
CA LYS A 448 -68.39 35.78 -17.12
C LYS A 448 -67.99 34.38 -16.59
N ASN A 449 -68.73 33.70 -15.69
CA ASN A 449 -69.77 34.10 -14.71
C ASN A 449 -70.04 32.94 -13.70
N LYS A 450 -70.84 33.22 -12.65
CA LYS A 450 -71.44 32.28 -11.63
C LYS A 450 -70.43 31.77 -10.58
N SER A 451 -70.66 31.81 -9.25
CA SER A 451 -71.82 31.54 -8.36
C SER A 451 -71.78 30.10 -7.81
N ALA A 452 -71.95 29.82 -6.51
CA ALA A 452 -72.00 30.66 -5.29
C ALA A 452 -71.84 29.79 -4.01
N ASN A 453 -71.78 30.43 -2.83
CA ASN A 453 -72.02 29.87 -1.47
C ASN A 453 -71.02 28.81 -0.91
N ALA A 454 -70.80 28.68 0.41
CA ALA A 454 -71.07 29.61 1.53
C ALA A 454 -70.20 29.29 2.77
N THR A 455 -70.05 30.30 3.64
CA THR A 455 -69.75 30.29 5.10
C THR A 455 -69.22 29.01 5.80
N GLN A 456 -68.10 29.14 6.52
CA GLN A 456 -68.11 29.37 7.99
C GLN A 456 -66.75 29.87 8.55
N LYS A 457 -66.73 30.23 9.85
CA LYS A 457 -65.69 30.96 10.64
C LYS A 457 -66.04 30.80 12.15
N PRO A 458 -65.26 31.28 13.15
CA PRO A 458 -63.79 31.42 13.30
C PRO A 458 -63.25 31.08 14.73
N GLY A 459 -61.92 31.18 14.95
CA GLY A 459 -61.27 31.37 16.28
C GLY A 459 -59.77 31.67 16.10
N ARG A 460 -59.16 32.80 16.54
CA ARG A 460 -58.79 33.29 17.89
C ARG A 460 -57.82 32.34 18.64
N ALA A 461 -56.69 32.77 19.23
CA ALA A 461 -56.21 34.16 19.50
C ALA A 461 -54.66 34.31 19.58
N LYS A 462 -54.22 35.58 19.76
CA LYS A 462 -53.12 36.13 20.61
C LYS A 462 -52.33 35.11 21.49
N LYS A 463 -51.05 35.27 21.86
CA LYS A 463 -50.09 36.42 22.03
C LYS A 463 -48.63 35.81 21.95
N LEU A 464 -47.44 36.39 22.19
CA LEU A 464 -46.85 37.65 22.73
C LEU A 464 -45.39 37.82 22.14
N PHE A 465 -44.54 38.69 22.70
CA PHE A 465 -43.07 38.88 22.53
C PHE A 465 -42.44 39.07 23.95
N PRO A 466 -41.13 38.87 24.24
CA PRO A 466 -40.12 39.94 24.00
C PRO A 466 -38.63 39.50 23.85
N THR A 467 -37.77 40.54 23.83
CA THR A 467 -36.30 40.70 23.68
C THR A 467 -35.43 40.13 24.84
N SER A 468 -34.08 40.17 24.90
CA SER A 468 -33.07 41.16 24.40
C SER A 468 -31.59 40.65 24.31
N ALA A 469 -30.68 41.48 23.74
CA ALA A 469 -29.20 41.32 23.67
C ALA A 469 -28.47 42.14 24.80
N PRO A 470 -27.14 42.51 24.81
CA PRO A 470 -26.10 42.76 23.77
C PRO A 470 -24.75 42.00 24.06
N SER A 471 -23.45 42.41 23.86
CA SER A 471 -22.70 43.61 23.36
C SER A 471 -21.19 43.32 23.06
N GLY A 472 -20.55 44.08 22.13
CA GLY A 472 -19.06 44.28 21.99
C GLY A 472 -18.24 43.17 21.29
N GLY A 473 -17.03 43.37 20.71
CA GLY A 473 -16.23 44.56 20.33
C GLY A 473 -14.71 44.46 20.69
N ARG A 474 -13.69 45.04 19.99
CA ARG A 474 -13.53 45.68 18.64
C ARG A 474 -12.03 46.05 18.37
N LYS A 475 -11.53 45.97 17.11
CA LYS A 475 -10.29 46.60 16.48
C LYS A 475 -9.07 45.70 16.11
N THR A 476 -8.29 46.18 15.12
CA THR A 476 -6.96 45.73 14.58
C THR A 476 -5.91 46.86 14.70
N PRO A 477 -4.58 46.62 14.49
CA PRO A 477 -3.91 47.07 13.23
C PRO A 477 -2.67 46.25 12.77
N ARG A 478 -1.97 46.69 11.71
CA ARG A 478 -0.71 46.12 11.12
C ARG A 478 0.19 47.21 10.49
N PRO A 479 1.53 47.04 10.47
CA PRO A 479 2.36 47.01 9.22
C PRO A 479 3.49 45.94 9.34
N SER A 480 4.59 45.79 8.58
CA SER A 480 5.18 46.31 7.31
C SER A 480 6.09 45.17 6.75
N VAL A 481 6.23 44.87 5.45
CA VAL A 481 6.93 45.53 4.32
C VAL A 481 8.48 45.53 4.37
N ILE A 482 9.09 44.74 3.47
CA ILE A 482 10.30 45.03 2.64
C ILE A 482 10.33 44.02 1.46
N SER A 483 11.08 44.28 0.38
CA SER A 483 11.00 43.56 -0.91
C SER A 483 12.36 43.46 -1.63
N ALA A 484 12.64 42.34 -2.33
CA ALA A 484 13.57 42.30 -3.49
C ALA A 484 13.48 41.02 -4.37
N ARG A 485 13.10 41.21 -5.64
CA ARG A 485 13.69 40.71 -6.92
C ARG A 485 13.91 39.21 -7.25
N ARG A 486 13.36 38.84 -8.43
CA ARG A 486 13.76 37.81 -9.44
C ARG A 486 15.18 38.09 -10.02
N PRO A 487 15.84 37.26 -10.90
CA PRO A 487 15.30 36.39 -11.99
C PRO A 487 16.13 35.09 -12.26
N THR A 488 16.03 34.17 -13.26
CA THR A 488 15.15 33.72 -14.38
C THR A 488 15.88 32.60 -15.18
N ILE A 489 15.13 31.79 -15.95
CA ILE A 489 15.52 31.15 -17.24
C ILE A 489 16.34 29.83 -17.22
N SER A 490 15.85 28.88 -18.05
CA SER A 490 16.38 27.56 -18.43
C SER A 490 16.69 27.60 -19.97
N PRO A 491 16.58 26.54 -20.80
CA PRO A 491 16.85 25.09 -20.66
C PRO A 491 17.81 24.59 -21.79
N LEU A 492 18.00 23.26 -21.92
CA LEU A 492 17.96 22.43 -23.16
C LEU A 492 18.34 20.99 -22.73
N LEU A 493 17.50 19.95 -22.87
CA LEU A 493 17.00 19.22 -24.05
C LEU A 493 18.02 18.29 -24.76
N THR A 494 17.83 16.98 -24.56
CA THR A 494 17.73 15.85 -25.54
C THR A 494 18.06 14.56 -24.78
N ALA A 495 17.22 13.53 -24.60
CA ALA A 495 16.19 12.88 -25.43
C ALA A 495 16.77 11.99 -26.56
N THR A 496 16.79 10.67 -26.33
CA THR A 496 16.27 9.63 -27.25
C THR A 496 16.26 8.23 -26.58
N HIS A 497 15.18 7.47 -26.79
CA HIS A 497 15.08 6.00 -26.59
C HIS A 497 15.31 5.30 -27.97
N PRO A 498 14.78 4.09 -28.32
CA PRO A 498 14.26 2.92 -27.56
C PRO A 498 14.71 1.53 -28.13
N ILE A 499 14.01 0.45 -27.74
CA ILE A 499 13.84 -0.88 -28.42
C ILE A 499 15.03 -1.87 -28.32
N GLY A 500 14.85 -3.20 -28.14
CA GLY A 500 13.64 -4.01 -27.86
C GLY A 500 13.52 -5.32 -28.69
N LEU A 501 12.57 -6.18 -28.29
CA LEU A 501 12.22 -7.54 -28.81
C LEU A 501 13.26 -8.67 -28.49
N THR A 502 12.95 -9.90 -28.04
CA THR A 502 11.88 -10.92 -28.34
C THR A 502 12.20 -11.68 -29.66
N ILE A 503 12.04 -13.00 -29.87
CA ILE A 503 11.26 -14.11 -29.24
C ILE A 503 12.23 -15.30 -28.83
N LEU A 504 12.00 -16.63 -28.78
CA LEU A 504 10.92 -17.59 -29.18
C LEU A 504 10.90 -18.91 -28.34
N LEU A 505 9.68 -19.40 -28.06
CA LEU A 505 9.10 -20.76 -27.89
C LEU A 505 9.88 -22.02 -28.40
N ALA A 506 9.63 -23.30 -27.99
CA ALA A 506 8.82 -23.88 -26.89
C ALA A 506 9.26 -25.33 -26.43
N PRO A 507 8.46 -26.45 -26.41
CA PRO A 507 8.25 -27.29 -25.20
C PRO A 507 8.53 -28.82 -25.46
N PRO A 508 7.93 -29.86 -24.79
CA PRO A 508 7.06 -29.98 -23.59
C PRO A 508 7.35 -31.18 -22.60
N GLN A 509 6.46 -31.38 -21.60
CA GLN A 509 6.24 -32.58 -20.74
C GLN A 509 7.31 -32.89 -19.66
N GLN A 510 6.98 -33.14 -18.38
CA GLN A 510 5.94 -34.05 -17.85
C GLN A 510 5.10 -33.46 -16.69
N ALA A 511 4.12 -34.23 -16.21
CA ALA A 511 3.22 -33.85 -15.12
C ALA A 511 3.32 -34.80 -13.92
N THR A 512 3.44 -34.23 -12.72
CA THR A 512 3.38 -34.92 -11.42
C THR A 512 2.38 -34.22 -10.50
N LYS A 513 1.69 -34.98 -9.64
CA LYS A 513 0.86 -34.42 -8.57
C LYS A 513 1.78 -33.79 -7.51
N LEU A 514 1.34 -32.70 -6.89
CA LEU A 514 1.88 -32.16 -5.64
C LEU A 514 0.72 -31.85 -4.68
N SER A 515 1.04 -31.84 -3.38
CA SER A 515 0.09 -31.59 -2.29
C SER A 515 0.81 -31.03 -1.06
N ASP A 516 1.57 -29.95 -1.25
CA ASP A 516 2.38 -29.24 -0.25
C ASP A 516 2.34 -27.73 -0.59
N TRP A 517 2.36 -26.84 0.41
CA TRP A 517 2.28 -25.37 0.25
C TRP A 517 2.88 -24.66 1.47
N ASN A 518 3.57 -23.52 1.29
CA ASN A 518 4.42 -22.91 2.35
C ASN A 518 4.29 -21.36 2.45
N LEU A 519 4.45 -20.79 3.66
CA LEU A 519 4.23 -19.35 4.02
C LEU A 519 5.28 -18.80 5.02
N ILE A 520 5.50 -17.47 5.06
CA ILE A 520 6.56 -16.76 5.84
C ILE A 520 6.05 -15.54 6.66
N PHE A 521 6.74 -15.23 7.79
CA PHE A 521 6.49 -14.08 8.71
C PHE A 521 7.78 -13.37 9.24
N TYR A 522 7.62 -12.20 9.89
CA TYR A 522 8.68 -11.23 10.28
C TYR A 522 8.43 -10.50 11.64
N GLY A 523 9.46 -9.90 12.32
CA GLY A 523 9.32 -9.12 13.61
C GLY A 523 10.60 -8.51 14.26
N THR A 524 10.50 -7.36 14.95
CA THR A 524 11.56 -6.38 15.39
C THR A 524 12.30 -6.69 16.73
N GLU A 525 13.31 -5.96 17.29
CA GLU A 525 13.67 -4.50 17.28
C GLU A 525 15.10 -4.13 17.82
N THR A 526 15.51 -2.84 17.86
CA THR A 526 16.94 -2.38 18.02
C THR A 526 17.40 -1.75 19.37
N ALA A 527 18.70 -1.88 19.70
CA ALA A 527 19.47 -0.97 20.59
C ALA A 527 21.00 -1.06 20.34
N PRO A 528 21.83 -0.01 20.60
CA PRO A 528 23.28 -0.02 20.38
C PRO A 528 24.11 -0.64 21.53
N GLY A 529 25.35 -1.04 21.24
CA GLY A 529 26.29 -1.77 22.14
C GLY A 529 26.79 -1.01 23.39
N TYR A 530 27.64 -1.62 24.24
CA TYR A 530 28.75 -2.53 23.90
C TYR A 530 29.00 -3.68 24.91
N GLU A 531 29.87 -4.60 24.51
CA GLU A 531 30.46 -5.73 25.27
C GLU A 531 31.39 -5.27 26.44
N LEU A 532 31.93 -6.09 27.35
CA LEU A 532 31.89 -7.54 27.64
C LEU A 532 32.29 -7.75 29.14
N GLU A 533 31.89 -8.85 29.79
CA GLU A 533 32.83 -9.83 30.42
C GLU A 533 32.11 -10.99 31.15
N THR A 534 32.85 -12.08 31.42
CA THR A 534 32.30 -13.40 31.78
C THR A 534 32.67 -13.89 33.18
N ALA A 535 31.70 -14.39 33.96
CA ALA A 535 31.95 -15.36 35.04
C ALA A 535 30.69 -16.19 35.38
N THR A 536 30.86 -17.49 35.64
CA THR A 536 29.79 -18.43 36.04
C THR A 536 30.03 -18.93 37.50
N PRO A 537 29.23 -19.85 38.10
CA PRO A 537 28.25 -19.44 39.11
C PRO A 537 28.46 -20.08 40.50
N LYS A 538 27.76 -19.58 41.54
CA LYS A 538 27.66 -20.25 42.86
C LYS A 538 26.23 -20.21 43.44
N LYS A 539 25.94 -21.22 44.29
CA LYS A 539 24.63 -21.53 44.91
C LYS A 539 24.48 -20.93 46.32
N LYS A 540 23.26 -21.08 46.87
CA LYS A 540 22.76 -20.87 48.26
C LYS A 540 22.18 -19.47 48.52
N GLU A 541 21.13 -19.28 49.32
CA GLU A 541 20.11 -20.17 49.92
C GLU A 541 18.89 -19.31 50.36
N ASP A 542 17.84 -19.96 50.89
CA ASP A 542 16.54 -19.38 51.26
C ASP A 542 16.58 -18.17 52.22
N VAL A 543 15.54 -17.31 52.14
CA VAL A 543 14.70 -16.89 53.30
C VAL A 543 13.41 -16.22 52.81
N ASN A 544 12.40 -16.13 53.68
CA ASN A 544 10.98 -15.85 53.40
C ASN A 544 10.55 -14.40 53.75
N THR A 545 9.24 -14.14 53.63
CA THR A 545 8.37 -13.14 54.31
C THR A 545 8.12 -11.74 53.69
N ASP A 546 6.81 -11.43 53.72
CA ASP A 546 6.13 -10.14 53.95
C ASP A 546 5.96 -9.08 52.83
N SER A 547 4.82 -9.26 52.15
CA SER A 547 3.83 -8.26 51.72
C SER A 547 4.09 -6.76 51.98
N PHE A 548 3.97 -5.98 50.90
CA PHE A 548 3.36 -4.64 50.92
C PHE A 548 2.27 -4.53 49.85
N ASN A 549 1.35 -3.58 50.02
CA ASN A 549 0.12 -3.44 49.23
C ASN A 549 0.03 -2.03 48.61
N GLU A 550 -0.93 -1.86 47.70
CA GLU A 550 -1.41 -0.59 47.10
C GLU A 550 -0.54 0.07 45.99
N ASP A 551 -1.19 0.18 44.83
CA ASP A 551 -1.20 1.27 43.84
C ASP A 551 0.05 2.16 43.64
N ASN A 552 0.52 2.18 42.38
CA ASN A 552 0.50 3.40 41.57
C ASN A 552 0.62 3.07 40.07
N SER A 553 -0.37 3.46 39.27
CA SER A 553 -0.32 3.36 37.80
C SER A 553 0.34 4.61 37.21
N VAL A 554 1.54 4.47 36.64
CA VAL A 554 2.27 5.57 35.96
C VAL A 554 2.78 5.09 34.60
N GLU A 555 2.19 5.62 33.52
CA GLU A 555 2.72 5.45 32.16
C GLU A 555 4.03 6.25 32.01
N LEU A 556 5.17 5.56 31.97
CA LEU A 556 6.47 6.20 31.75
C LEU A 556 6.71 6.48 30.26
N ASN A 557 6.20 7.63 29.83
CA ASN A 557 6.40 8.22 28.52
C ASN A 557 7.90 8.49 28.24
N SER A 558 8.51 7.75 27.32
CA SER A 558 9.95 7.72 27.02
C SER A 558 10.48 8.93 26.21
N GLY A 559 9.78 10.07 26.25
CA GLY A 559 10.04 11.25 25.42
C GLY A 559 10.98 12.33 25.97
N SER A 560 11.94 12.01 26.87
CA SER A 560 12.58 13.06 27.70
C SER A 560 14.06 12.88 28.14
N ARG A 561 14.96 12.26 27.33
CA ARG A 561 16.40 12.18 27.70
C ARG A 561 17.48 12.47 26.63
N TRP A 562 17.20 13.30 25.61
CA TRP A 562 18.23 13.75 24.65
C TRP A 562 18.29 15.26 24.45
N LYS A 563 18.46 16.01 25.56
CA LYS A 563 18.69 17.48 25.52
C LYS A 563 19.85 18.00 26.38
N GLU A 564 20.64 17.12 26.98
CA GLU A 564 21.68 17.51 27.95
C GLU A 564 23.09 16.93 27.66
N ILE A 565 23.27 16.27 26.49
CA ILE A 565 24.58 15.75 26.02
C ILE A 565 24.99 16.44 24.72
N ALA A 566 24.84 17.78 24.68
CA ALA A 566 25.22 18.64 23.56
C ALA A 566 26.05 19.88 23.99
N GLN A 567 26.62 19.87 25.19
CA GLN A 567 27.42 20.98 25.76
C GLN A 567 28.72 20.52 26.48
N ARG A 568 29.27 19.34 26.17
CA ARG A 568 30.51 18.83 26.82
C ARG A 568 31.65 18.40 25.89
N THR A 569 31.46 18.40 24.57
CA THR A 569 32.49 17.99 23.59
C THR A 569 32.61 19.03 22.48
N GLY A 570 33.15 20.21 22.82
CA GLY A 570 33.34 21.30 21.87
C GLY A 570 34.56 21.09 20.97
N GLN A 571 34.38 20.45 19.81
CA GLN A 571 35.35 20.44 18.71
C GLN A 571 34.62 20.31 17.35
N THR A 572 35.14 21.02 16.34
CA THR A 572 34.55 21.11 14.99
C THR A 572 35.36 20.32 13.97
N SER A 573 34.68 19.68 13.02
CA SER A 573 35.31 18.82 12.01
C SER A 573 36.01 19.60 10.88
N GLN A 574 37.33 19.68 10.93
CA GLN A 574 38.21 19.93 9.78
C GLN A 574 39.61 19.39 10.06
N GLU A 575 40.30 18.88 9.03
CA GLU A 575 41.53 18.06 9.11
C GLU A 575 41.30 16.69 9.81
N VAL A 576 41.95 15.57 9.48
CA VAL A 576 43.24 15.34 8.80
C VAL A 576 43.10 14.29 7.66
N ILE A 577 43.93 14.41 6.61
CA ILE A 577 44.18 13.36 5.60
C ILE A 577 45.65 12.90 5.72
N ARG A 578 45.95 11.65 5.30
CA ARG A 578 47.21 10.87 5.46
C ARG A 578 47.21 10.06 6.77
N THR A 579 47.70 8.82 6.83
CA THR A 579 48.62 8.07 5.94
C THR A 579 48.14 6.64 5.63
N MET A 580 48.63 6.05 4.54
CA MET A 580 48.64 4.60 4.30
C MET A 580 50.03 4.03 4.62
N PRO A 581 50.15 2.76 5.03
CA PRO A 581 51.33 1.93 4.81
C PRO A 581 51.11 0.96 3.64
N GLU A 582 52.15 0.77 2.82
CA GLU A 582 52.20 -0.31 1.82
C GLU A 582 52.54 -1.66 2.49
N VAL A 583 52.01 -2.77 1.95
CA VAL A 583 52.60 -4.11 2.14
C VAL A 583 52.63 -4.80 0.78
N SER A 584 53.77 -5.42 0.46
CA SER A 584 54.15 -5.80 -0.90
C SER A 584 54.03 -7.30 -1.20
N SER A 585 54.20 -7.65 -2.47
CA SER A 585 54.14 -9.00 -3.02
C SER A 585 55.23 -9.95 -2.48
N GLY A 586 54.87 -11.20 -2.20
CA GLY A 586 55.83 -12.27 -1.89
C GLY A 586 55.31 -13.66 -2.24
N CYS A 587 55.59 -14.17 -3.45
CA CYS A 587 55.21 -15.51 -3.88
C CYS A 587 56.45 -16.42 -3.94
N ASN A 588 56.48 -17.48 -3.13
CA ASN A 588 57.57 -18.47 -3.12
C ASN A 588 57.15 -19.79 -3.78
N LYS A 589 58.05 -20.33 -4.61
CA LYS A 589 58.00 -21.62 -5.33
C LYS A 589 59.08 -22.56 -4.75
N PRO A 590 59.25 -23.85 -5.15
CA PRO A 590 58.79 -24.56 -6.36
C PRO A 590 57.88 -25.79 -6.07
N SER A 591 57.25 -26.47 -7.04
CA SER A 591 57.81 -26.94 -8.33
C SER A 591 56.75 -27.30 -9.39
N ASN A 592 57.22 -27.41 -10.64
CA ASN A 592 56.71 -28.13 -11.83
C ASN A 592 55.17 -28.15 -12.09
N SER A 593 54.64 -27.70 -13.22
CA SER A 593 55.24 -27.56 -14.57
C SER A 593 54.62 -26.41 -15.38
N CYS A 594 55.33 -25.91 -16.40
CA CYS A 594 54.84 -24.91 -17.37
C CYS A 594 55.09 -25.37 -18.82
N LEU A 595 54.08 -25.20 -19.69
CA LEU A 595 54.05 -25.15 -21.17
C LEU A 595 52.58 -24.79 -21.50
N GLY A 596 52.18 -23.93 -22.45
CA GLY A 596 52.78 -23.40 -23.69
C GLY A 596 51.77 -23.68 -24.84
N LEU A 597 51.47 -22.81 -25.82
CA LEU A 597 52.04 -21.50 -26.20
C LEU A 597 51.02 -20.65 -27.02
N SER A 598 51.27 -19.33 -27.08
CA SER A 598 50.92 -18.28 -28.08
C SER A 598 49.85 -18.44 -29.20
N ILE A 599 48.91 -17.48 -29.20
CA ILE A 599 48.66 -16.43 -30.23
C ILE A 599 49.01 -16.70 -31.72
N VAL A 600 48.02 -16.54 -32.63
CA VAL A 600 48.16 -16.01 -34.02
C VAL A 600 46.91 -15.17 -34.41
N LEU A 601 47.02 -14.28 -35.40
CA LEU A 601 46.04 -13.26 -35.86
C LEU A 601 45.43 -13.62 -37.26
N ILE A 602 44.76 -12.66 -37.93
CA ILE A 602 44.32 -12.60 -39.37
C ILE A 602 42.89 -13.18 -39.67
N VAL A 603 42.08 -12.72 -40.65
CA VAL A 603 41.62 -11.38 -41.11
C VAL A 603 40.70 -11.53 -42.37
N PHE A 604 39.60 -10.76 -42.43
CA PHE A 604 38.78 -10.34 -43.61
C PHE A 604 37.91 -11.32 -44.46
N LEU A 605 36.59 -11.07 -44.39
CA LEU A 605 35.60 -10.80 -45.47
C LEU A 605 35.25 -11.80 -46.61
N LEU A 606 34.03 -11.57 -47.14
CA LEU A 606 33.29 -12.25 -48.22
C LEU A 606 32.65 -13.60 -47.83
N SER A 607 31.48 -13.98 -48.34
CA SER A 607 30.71 -13.43 -49.46
C SER A 607 29.21 -13.28 -49.16
N LEU A 608 28.56 -12.27 -49.75
CA LEU A 608 27.10 -12.04 -49.68
C LEU A 608 26.61 -11.58 -51.06
N ARG A 609 26.12 -12.51 -51.90
CA ARG A 609 25.42 -12.17 -53.15
C ARG A 609 24.60 -13.33 -53.73
N ASN A 610 23.33 -13.01 -53.99
CA ASN A 610 22.37 -13.58 -54.97
C ASN A 610 21.03 -13.97 -54.32
N ALA A 611 19.88 -13.59 -54.88
CA ALA A 611 19.62 -12.54 -55.87
C ALA A 611 18.17 -12.06 -55.77
N ILE A 612 17.90 -10.79 -56.09
CA ILE A 612 16.54 -10.33 -56.37
C ILE A 612 16.36 -10.27 -57.89
N SER A 613 15.37 -11.02 -58.35
CA SER A 613 14.66 -10.88 -59.63
C SER A 613 13.17 -11.08 -59.27
N GLU A 614 12.20 -10.35 -59.80
CA GLU A 614 12.16 -9.75 -61.14
C GLU A 614 11.27 -8.49 -61.12
N GLN A 615 11.61 -7.48 -61.93
CA GLN A 615 10.63 -6.47 -62.36
C GLN A 615 10.52 -6.51 -63.89
N ARG A 616 9.31 -6.73 -64.40
CA ARG A 616 8.97 -6.52 -65.81
C ARG A 616 7.88 -5.47 -65.94
N VAL A 617 8.19 -4.42 -66.69
CA VAL A 617 7.24 -3.43 -67.18
C VAL A 617 7.03 -3.68 -68.66
N THR A 618 5.79 -3.82 -69.12
CA THR A 618 5.24 -3.13 -70.32
C THR A 618 3.86 -3.66 -70.74
N ARG A 619 2.95 -2.73 -71.02
CA ARG A 619 1.69 -2.87 -71.78
C ARG A 619 0.60 -3.76 -71.13
N THR A 620 -0.69 -3.48 -71.32
CA THR A 620 -1.32 -2.47 -72.21
C THR A 620 -2.35 -1.65 -71.43
#